data_AF-A0A183H4R3-F1
#
_entry.id   AF-A0A183H4R3-F1
#
_cell.length_a   1.000
_cell.length_b   1.000
_cell.length_c   1.000
_cell.angle_alpha   90.00
_cell.angle_beta   90.00
_cell.angle_gamma   90.00
#
_symmetry.space_group_name_H-M   'P 1'
#
loop_
_entity.id
_entity.type
_entity.pdbx_description
1 polymer ?
#
loop_
_entity_poly.entity_id
_entity_poly.type
_entity_poly.pdbx_seq_one_letter_code
_entity_poly.pdbx_strand_id
1 'polypeptide(L)'
;MSTTSLHIGNLQIDFTKRLLLIDRFDYHSSDIAVAATTSSGLHPAIIEQQCKRTLTVNIGCAIIDQNMQIKEYIVDDNLLTIKTEEGIELIIKYDTSEELYEKYEIEWTSSKNYHYMKDVIQADANSQWYGGPQVAQQTWPLAETTQNFSPYLPSDTLKTDTVAPTLSYSIFVAKRCMLREFHVVLHGNLYDLCTTIPDEALIRKPIWSTWARYLEKVTQYDVLEFAQEILNNHAPICQLELDDNWATQYGDFEV
;
A
#
# COMPACT_ATOMS: atom_id res chain seq x y z
N MET A 1 38.84 3.84 0.58
CA MET A 1 38.06 4.36 -0.55
C MET A 1 37.00 5.28 0.03
N SER A 2 36.90 6.52 -0.48
CA SER A 2 35.97 7.52 0.03
C SER A 2 34.53 7.06 -0.24
N THR A 3 33.76 6.85 0.82
CA THR A 3 32.33 6.52 0.78
C THR A 3 31.57 7.73 0.26
N THR A 4 31.25 7.75 -1.03
CA THR A 4 30.37 8.79 -1.58
C THR A 4 28.95 8.43 -1.19
N SER A 5 28.46 9.03 -0.12
CA SER A 5 27.05 8.98 0.24
C SER A 5 26.28 9.78 -0.80
N LEU A 6 25.36 9.12 -1.51
CA LEU A 6 24.49 9.79 -2.49
C LEU A 6 23.18 10.17 -1.83
N HIS A 7 22.57 11.26 -2.27
CA HIS A 7 21.35 11.78 -1.68
C HIS A 7 20.39 12.29 -2.75
N ILE A 8 19.09 12.15 -2.51
CA ILE A 8 18.00 12.75 -3.29
C ILE A 8 16.84 13.05 -2.34
N GLY A 9 16.43 14.32 -2.25
CA GLY A 9 15.51 14.75 -1.19
C GLY A 9 16.05 14.40 0.21
N ASN A 10 15.20 13.75 1.02
CA ASN A 10 15.56 13.24 2.36
C ASN A 10 16.02 11.77 2.34
N LEU A 11 16.24 11.20 1.15
CA LEU A 11 16.77 9.85 0.97
C LEU A 11 18.29 9.89 0.85
N GLN A 12 18.96 9.10 1.68
CA GLN A 12 20.40 8.84 1.65
C GLN A 12 20.68 7.40 1.21
N ILE A 13 21.70 7.23 0.37
CA ILE A 13 22.15 5.93 -0.14
C ILE A 13 23.57 5.66 0.34
N ASP A 14 23.73 4.57 1.08
CA ASP A 14 25.01 3.93 1.30
C ASP A 14 25.05 2.64 0.47
N PHE A 15 25.50 2.75 -0.77
CA PHE A 15 25.48 1.63 -1.71
C PHE A 15 26.46 0.53 -1.30
N THR A 16 27.56 0.88 -0.64
CA THR A 16 28.52 -0.09 -0.09
C THR A 16 27.88 -0.96 0.98
N LYS A 17 27.04 -0.37 1.85
CA LYS A 17 26.24 -1.12 2.84
C LYS A 17 24.92 -1.64 2.29
N ARG A 18 24.59 -1.32 1.03
CA ARG A 18 23.29 -1.57 0.39
C ARG A 18 22.12 -1.11 1.26
N LEU A 19 22.16 0.17 1.61
CA LEU A 19 21.22 0.78 2.52
C LEU A 19 20.62 2.04 1.91
N LEU A 20 19.30 2.15 1.94
CA LEU A 20 18.57 3.40 1.80
C LEU A 20 18.07 3.84 3.18
N LEU A 21 18.23 5.12 3.48
CA LEU A 21 17.71 5.77 4.68
C LEU A 21 16.82 6.92 4.23
N ILE A 22 15.54 6.92 4.58
CA ILE A 22 14.61 7.98 4.22
C ILE A 22 14.15 8.67 5.49
N ASP A 23 14.53 9.93 5.64
CA ASP A 23 14.16 10.72 6.80
C ASP A 23 12.80 11.41 6.62
N ARG A 24 12.00 11.34 7.68
CA ARG A 24 10.77 12.13 7.86
C ARG A 24 10.93 12.98 9.11
N PHE A 25 10.51 14.23 9.01
CA PHE A 25 10.53 15.17 10.13
C PHE A 25 9.10 15.48 10.58
N ASP A 26 8.76 15.06 11.79
CA ASP A 26 7.50 15.36 12.46
C ASP A 26 7.67 16.60 13.35
N TYR A 27 6.65 17.45 13.42
CA TYR A 27 6.62 18.59 14.33
C TYR A 27 5.58 18.33 15.41
N HIS A 28 6.03 18.27 16.67
CA HIS A 28 5.12 18.30 17.81
C HIS A 28 5.01 19.73 18.33
N SER A 29 3.82 20.33 18.15
CA SER A 29 3.43 21.49 18.96
C SER A 29 3.11 20.96 20.35
N SER A 30 4.03 21.17 21.29
CA SER A 30 3.75 20.91 22.69
C SER A 30 3.25 22.21 23.33
N ASP A 31 2.03 22.20 23.86
CA ASP A 31 1.50 23.28 24.70
C ASP A 31 2.19 23.24 26.07
N ILE A 32 3.51 23.44 26.11
CA ILE A 32 4.21 23.61 27.39
C ILE A 32 4.09 25.07 27.78
N ALA A 33 3.11 25.37 28.63
CA ALA A 33 3.05 26.61 29.38
C ALA A 33 4.26 26.67 30.34
N VAL A 34 5.42 27.11 29.85
CA VAL A 34 6.51 27.52 30.74
C VAL A 34 6.12 28.89 31.28
N ALA A 35 5.61 28.91 32.52
CA ALA A 35 5.44 30.13 33.28
C ALA A 35 6.82 30.72 33.60
N ALA A 36 7.40 31.45 32.65
CA ALA A 36 8.52 32.34 32.93
C ALA A 36 7.95 33.64 33.50
N THR A 37 8.09 33.80 34.81
CA THR A 37 7.77 35.04 35.53
C THR A 37 8.69 36.16 35.04
N THR A 38 8.26 36.88 34.02
CA THR A 38 8.77 38.22 33.71
C THR A 38 7.58 39.15 33.48
N SER A 39 7.66 40.33 34.09
CA SER A 39 6.60 41.31 34.23
C SER A 39 6.28 42.07 32.92
N SER A 40 6.03 41.37 31.83
CA SER A 40 5.56 41.97 30.58
C SER A 40 4.96 40.91 29.63
N GLY A 41 3.63 40.82 29.58
CA GLY A 41 2.87 40.20 28.49
C GLY A 41 3.00 38.68 28.33
N LEU A 42 1.91 37.95 28.57
CA LEU A 42 1.78 36.55 28.16
C LEU A 42 1.67 36.47 26.63
N HIS A 43 2.77 36.12 25.95
CA HIS A 43 2.72 35.50 24.63
C HIS A 43 3.12 34.03 24.79
N PRO A 44 2.25 33.05 24.44
CA PRO A 44 2.66 31.66 24.45
C PRO A 44 3.74 31.44 23.38
N ALA A 45 4.95 31.08 23.80
CA ALA A 45 6.01 30.63 22.91
C ALA A 45 5.77 29.15 22.61
N ILE A 46 5.38 28.82 21.38
CA ILE A 46 5.26 27.44 20.92
C ILE A 46 6.67 26.89 20.76
N ILE A 47 7.04 25.89 21.56
CA ILE A 47 8.27 25.12 21.36
C ILE A 47 7.92 23.99 20.40
N GLU A 48 8.26 24.18 19.12
CA GLU A 48 8.17 23.11 18.12
C GLU A 48 9.35 22.15 18.32
N GLN A 49 9.09 20.99 18.91
CA GLN A 49 10.10 19.93 18.97
C GLN A 49 10.01 19.09 17.69
N GLN A 50 11.06 19.16 16.87
CA GLN A 50 11.19 18.35 15.67
C GLN A 50 11.61 16.93 16.05
N CYS A 51 10.81 15.94 15.68
CA CYS A 51 11.12 14.52 15.83
C CYS A 51 11.48 13.95 14.47
N LYS A 52 12.70 13.40 14.34
CA LYS A 52 13.16 12.71 13.14
C LYS A 52 12.82 11.23 13.23
N ARG A 53 12.18 10.68 12.21
CA ARG A 53 12.01 9.24 12.00
C ARG A 53 12.73 8.85 10.71
N THR A 54 13.33 7.66 10.69
CA THR A 54 14.07 7.18 9.53
C THR A 54 13.53 5.81 9.13
N LEU A 55 13.09 5.68 7.88
CA LEU A 55 12.81 4.39 7.27
C LEU A 55 14.12 3.80 6.75
N THR A 56 14.42 2.57 7.14
CA THR A 56 15.61 1.86 6.66
C THR A 56 15.20 0.78 5.66
N VAL A 57 15.85 0.75 4.49
CA VAL A 57 15.64 -0.27 3.45
C VAL A 57 16.98 -0.91 3.11
N ASN A 58 17.11 -2.22 3.32
CA ASN A 58 18.21 -2.97 2.73
C ASN A 58 17.89 -3.27 1.28
N ILE A 59 18.78 -2.90 0.39
CA ILE A 59 18.54 -3.01 -1.05
C ILE A 59 19.41 -4.08 -1.71
N GLY A 60 18.99 -4.59 -2.87
CA GLY A 60 19.76 -5.57 -3.64
C GLY A 60 20.05 -6.85 -2.85
N CYS A 61 19.13 -7.28 -1.98
CA CYS A 61 19.28 -8.47 -1.15
C CYS A 61 19.30 -9.78 -1.93
N ALA A 62 18.83 -9.79 -3.19
CA ALA A 62 18.95 -10.93 -4.09
C ALA A 62 20.32 -11.01 -4.82
N ILE A 63 21.11 -9.94 -4.77
CA ILE A 63 22.38 -9.83 -5.50
C ILE A 63 23.47 -10.55 -4.68
N ILE A 64 23.89 -11.72 -5.18
CA ILE A 64 24.84 -12.60 -4.48
C ILE A 64 26.28 -12.05 -4.49
N ASP A 65 26.63 -11.26 -5.51
CA ASP A 65 27.97 -10.69 -5.64
C ASP A 65 28.24 -9.69 -4.52
N GLN A 66 29.12 -10.02 -3.58
CA GLN A 66 29.43 -9.19 -2.41
C GLN A 66 30.30 -7.97 -2.72
N ASN A 67 30.96 -7.94 -3.89
CA ASN A 67 31.94 -6.91 -4.25
C ASN A 67 31.40 -5.92 -5.29
N MET A 68 30.08 -5.82 -5.42
CA MET A 68 29.42 -4.97 -6.41
C MET A 68 29.95 -3.53 -6.38
N GLN A 69 30.59 -3.12 -7.48
CA GLN A 69 31.12 -1.77 -7.66
C GLN A 69 30.16 -0.92 -8.47
N ILE A 70 30.07 0.36 -8.10
CA ILE A 70 29.42 1.37 -8.92
C ILE A 70 30.34 1.66 -10.11
N LYS A 71 29.83 1.48 -11.31
CA LYS A 71 30.50 1.87 -12.57
C LYS A 71 30.29 3.35 -12.84
N GLU A 72 29.05 3.80 -12.74
CA GLU A 72 28.64 5.19 -12.94
C GLU A 72 27.38 5.50 -12.14
N TYR A 73 27.21 6.78 -11.81
CA TYR A 73 25.98 7.28 -11.21
C TYR A 73 25.64 8.67 -11.75
N ILE A 74 24.35 8.98 -11.75
CA ILE A 74 23.79 10.30 -12.10
C ILE A 74 22.94 10.73 -10.91
N VAL A 75 23.11 11.97 -10.46
CA VAL A 75 22.27 12.58 -9.42
C VAL A 75 21.83 13.95 -9.92
N ASP A 76 20.53 14.09 -10.09
CA ASP A 76 19.81 15.33 -10.34
C ASP A 76 18.80 15.56 -9.20
N ASP A 77 18.08 16.69 -9.23
CA ASP A 77 17.12 17.05 -8.18
C ASP A 77 15.95 16.05 -8.05
N ASN A 78 15.58 15.37 -9.13
CA ASN A 78 14.42 14.47 -9.21
C ASN A 78 14.75 13.05 -9.71
N LEU A 79 16.02 12.77 -10.02
CA LEU A 79 16.45 11.49 -10.56
C LEU A 79 17.82 11.10 -10.01
N LEU A 80 17.91 9.90 -9.47
CA LEU A 80 19.16 9.26 -9.11
C LEU A 80 19.25 7.92 -9.84
N THR A 81 20.35 7.71 -10.54
CA THR A 81 20.64 6.45 -11.24
C THR A 81 21.98 5.93 -10.80
N ILE A 82 22.06 4.65 -10.43
CA ILE A 82 23.31 3.94 -10.14
C ILE A 82 23.39 2.75 -11.08
N LYS A 83 24.49 2.65 -11.82
CA LYS A 83 24.81 1.48 -12.66
C LYS A 83 26.03 0.78 -12.13
N THR A 84 25.96 -0.54 -12.05
CA THR A 84 27.06 -1.37 -11.58
C THR A 84 27.86 -1.93 -12.76
N GLU A 85 29.09 -2.38 -12.51
CA GLU A 85 29.91 -3.05 -13.54
C GLU A 85 29.23 -4.31 -14.08
N GLU A 86 28.42 -4.94 -13.25
CA GLU A 86 27.72 -6.20 -13.52
C GLU A 86 26.39 -6.02 -14.27
N GLY A 87 26.08 -4.80 -14.73
CA GLY A 87 24.90 -4.48 -15.52
C GLY A 87 23.60 -4.43 -14.72
N ILE A 88 23.69 -4.14 -13.43
CA ILE A 88 22.54 -3.84 -12.57
C ILE A 88 22.35 -2.33 -12.54
N GLU A 89 21.12 -1.89 -12.66
CA GLU A 89 20.75 -0.49 -12.62
C GLU A 89 19.68 -0.27 -11.54
N LEU A 90 19.95 0.70 -10.65
CA LEU A 90 19.00 1.23 -9.68
C LEU A 90 18.62 2.64 -10.11
N ILE A 91 17.32 2.87 -10.32
CA ILE A 91 16.74 4.18 -10.61
C ILE A 91 15.86 4.57 -9.44
N ILE A 92 16.04 5.79 -8.95
CA ILE A 92 15.18 6.41 -7.95
C ILE A 92 14.68 7.74 -8.51
N LYS A 93 13.38 7.84 -8.77
CA LYS A 93 12.72 9.11 -9.10
C LYS A 93 12.17 9.73 -7.83
N TYR A 94 12.35 11.03 -7.68
CA TYR A 94 11.87 11.80 -6.55
C TYR A 94 10.87 12.85 -7.01
N ASP A 95 9.67 12.81 -6.42
CA ASP A 95 8.59 13.73 -6.72
C ASP A 95 8.07 14.36 -5.43
N THR A 96 7.97 15.69 -5.43
CA THR A 96 7.47 16.51 -4.33
C THR A 96 6.34 17.46 -4.78
N SER A 97 5.79 17.23 -5.98
CA SER A 97 4.71 18.04 -6.56
C SER A 97 3.44 18.05 -5.72
N GLU A 98 3.19 16.97 -4.97
CA GLU A 98 2.04 16.82 -4.09
C GLU A 98 2.24 17.49 -2.73
N GLU A 99 1.20 18.15 -2.22
CA GLU A 99 1.29 18.93 -0.98
C GLU A 99 1.37 18.03 0.27
N LEU A 100 0.74 16.85 0.22
CA LEU A 100 0.59 15.98 1.39
C LEU A 100 1.71 14.95 1.55
N TYR A 101 2.50 14.70 0.51
CA TYR A 101 3.56 13.70 0.56
C TYR A 101 4.70 13.99 -0.41
N GLU A 102 5.80 13.28 -0.20
CA GLU A 102 6.88 13.11 -1.18
C GLU A 102 6.88 11.66 -1.65
N LYS A 103 7.24 11.41 -2.90
CA LYS A 103 7.24 10.08 -3.52
C LYS A 103 8.64 9.73 -3.98
N TYR A 104 9.06 8.53 -3.64
CA TYR A 104 10.25 7.89 -4.21
C TYR A 104 9.78 6.69 -5.04
N GLU A 105 10.05 6.68 -6.33
CA GLU A 105 9.84 5.52 -7.20
C GLU A 105 11.15 4.80 -7.38
N ILE A 106 11.24 3.56 -6.91
CA ILE A 106 12.45 2.75 -6.93
C ILE A 106 12.27 1.66 -7.98
N GLU A 107 13.23 1.56 -8.89
CA GLU A 107 13.25 0.57 -9.95
C GLU A 107 14.63 -0.09 -10.04
N TRP A 108 14.64 -1.41 -10.00
CA TRP A 108 15.80 -2.24 -10.26
C TRP A 108 15.64 -2.96 -11.58
N THR A 109 16.63 -2.81 -12.46
CA THR A 109 16.78 -3.64 -13.65
C THR A 109 18.12 -4.34 -13.63
N SER A 110 18.23 -5.46 -14.36
CA SER A 110 19.43 -6.27 -14.41
C SER A 110 19.60 -6.85 -15.80
N SER A 111 20.82 -6.83 -16.34
CA SER A 111 21.16 -7.60 -17.53
C SER A 111 21.47 -9.08 -17.24
N LYS A 112 21.56 -9.45 -15.96
CA LYS A 112 21.76 -10.82 -15.49
C LYS A 112 20.44 -11.53 -15.19
N ASN A 113 20.44 -12.84 -15.38
CA ASN A 113 19.34 -13.73 -15.02
C ASN A 113 19.35 -14.02 -13.51
N TYR A 114 18.85 -13.08 -12.71
CA TYR A 114 18.43 -13.38 -11.34
C TYR A 114 17.07 -14.10 -11.35
N HIS A 115 16.79 -14.91 -10.34
CA HIS A 115 15.46 -15.50 -10.19
C HIS A 115 14.41 -14.45 -9.78
N TYR A 116 14.82 -13.50 -8.92
CA TYR A 116 14.04 -12.34 -8.50
C TYR A 116 14.98 -11.23 -8.01
N MET A 117 14.48 -10.00 -7.92
CA MET A 117 15.12 -8.89 -7.20
C MET A 117 14.40 -8.70 -5.86
N LYS A 118 15.12 -8.30 -4.81
CA LYS A 118 14.57 -8.20 -3.46
C LYS A 118 15.20 -7.07 -2.68
N ASP A 119 14.35 -6.26 -2.07
CA ASP A 119 14.68 -5.28 -1.04
C ASP A 119 13.93 -5.63 0.25
N VAL A 120 14.41 -5.16 1.40
CA VAL A 120 13.85 -5.44 2.72
C VAL A 120 13.65 -4.14 3.48
N ILE A 121 12.40 -3.80 3.77
CA ILE A 121 12.05 -2.67 4.63
C ILE A 121 12.18 -3.10 6.09
N GLN A 122 12.95 -2.35 6.87
CA GLN A 122 13.08 -2.57 8.30
C GLN A 122 12.03 -1.75 9.06
N ALA A 123 11.11 -2.46 9.70
CA ALA A 123 10.18 -1.89 10.67
C ALA A 123 10.80 -1.96 12.08
N ASP A 124 10.72 -0.89 12.85
CA ASP A 124 11.14 -0.88 14.26
C ASP A 124 10.05 -1.45 15.17
N ALA A 125 10.35 -1.60 16.47
CA ALA A 125 9.40 -2.16 17.44
C ALA A 125 8.12 -1.33 17.64
N ASN A 126 8.11 -0.06 17.23
CA ASN A 126 6.97 0.85 17.35
C ASN A 126 6.21 0.99 16.02
N SER A 127 6.72 0.37 14.96
CA SER A 127 6.14 0.43 13.63
C SER A 127 4.89 -0.45 13.57
N GLN A 128 3.83 0.09 12.99
CA GLN A 128 2.59 -0.63 12.75
C GLN A 128 2.44 -0.85 11.26
N TRP A 129 2.24 -2.10 10.87
CA TRP A 129 1.99 -2.49 9.48
C TRP A 129 0.49 -2.72 9.28
N TYR A 130 -0.09 -2.05 8.28
CA TYR A 130 -1.49 -2.17 7.93
C TYR A 130 -1.64 -2.65 6.50
N GLY A 131 -2.52 -3.63 6.30
CA GLY A 131 -2.70 -4.29 5.00
C GLY A 131 -1.72 -5.44 4.78
N GLY A 132 -1.79 -6.05 3.60
CA GLY A 132 -0.97 -7.19 3.24
C GLY A 132 -1.32 -7.68 1.85
N PRO A 133 -0.50 -8.57 1.27
CA PRO A 133 -0.89 -9.23 0.04
C PRO A 133 -2.17 -10.04 0.28
N GLN A 134 -2.95 -10.25 -0.78
CA GLN A 134 -4.04 -11.21 -0.73
C GLN A 134 -3.44 -12.60 -0.47
N VAL A 135 -3.76 -13.20 0.68
CA VAL A 135 -3.31 -14.53 1.06
C VAL A 135 -4.46 -15.52 0.92
N ALA A 136 -4.18 -16.70 0.36
CA ALA A 136 -5.19 -17.74 0.14
C ALA A 136 -5.83 -18.21 1.47
N GLN A 137 -5.07 -18.19 2.56
CA GLN A 137 -5.57 -18.50 3.91
C GLN A 137 -5.18 -17.38 4.86
N GLN A 138 -6.12 -16.50 5.16
CA GLN A 138 -5.92 -15.41 6.13
C GLN A 138 -6.39 -15.87 7.52
N THR A 139 -5.45 -15.99 8.47
CA THR A 139 -5.78 -16.31 9.86
C THR A 139 -5.91 -15.03 10.69
N TRP A 140 -6.90 -14.99 11.58
CA TRP A 140 -7.08 -13.91 12.56
C TRP A 140 -6.42 -14.28 13.90
N PRO A 141 -5.80 -13.32 14.63
CA PRO A 141 -5.66 -11.92 14.26
C PRO A 141 -4.56 -11.67 13.21
N LEU A 142 -4.85 -10.80 12.24
CA LEU A 142 -3.93 -10.45 11.15
C LEU A 142 -2.52 -10.04 11.64
N ALA A 143 -2.45 -9.33 12.76
CA ALA A 143 -1.19 -8.82 13.31
C ALA A 143 -0.25 -9.93 13.82
N GLU A 144 -0.76 -11.12 14.11
CA GLU A 144 0.02 -12.27 14.61
C GLU A 144 0.24 -13.33 13.53
N THR A 145 -0.24 -13.10 12.30
CA THR A 145 -0.10 -14.07 11.22
C THR A 145 1.37 -14.20 10.84
N THR A 146 1.89 -15.41 10.93
CA THR A 146 3.24 -15.76 10.47
C THR A 146 3.10 -16.64 9.25
N GLN A 147 3.29 -16.08 8.06
CA GLN A 147 3.25 -16.83 6.81
C GLN A 147 4.60 -16.79 6.12
N ASN A 148 5.04 -17.95 5.66
CA ASN A 148 6.12 -18.03 4.68
C ASN A 148 5.55 -17.61 3.33
N PHE A 149 5.56 -16.31 3.06
CA PHE A 149 5.10 -15.78 1.79
C PHE A 149 5.87 -16.44 0.65
N SER A 150 5.11 -17.07 -0.25
CA SER A 150 5.62 -17.54 -1.54
C SER A 150 4.91 -16.72 -2.61
N PRO A 151 5.59 -16.31 -3.69
CA PRO A 151 4.94 -15.61 -4.78
C PRO A 151 3.80 -16.48 -5.35
N TYR A 152 2.62 -15.90 -5.54
CA TYR A 152 1.58 -16.54 -6.32
C TYR A 152 1.99 -16.47 -7.80
N LEU A 153 2.43 -17.61 -8.34
CA LEU A 153 2.80 -17.75 -9.75
C LEU A 153 1.67 -18.49 -10.45
N PRO A 154 0.81 -17.82 -11.24
CA PRO A 154 -0.13 -18.52 -12.09
C PRO A 154 0.65 -19.35 -13.12
N SER A 155 0.10 -20.51 -13.48
CA SER A 155 0.79 -21.58 -14.20
C SER A 155 1.26 -21.20 -15.62
N ASP A 156 0.74 -20.10 -16.16
CA ASP A 156 1.15 -19.46 -17.41
C ASP A 156 2.44 -18.63 -17.28
N THR A 157 2.78 -18.16 -16.06
CA THR A 157 4.00 -17.36 -15.79
C THR A 157 5.29 -18.16 -16.00
N LEU A 158 5.22 -19.50 -15.96
CA LEU A 158 6.37 -20.38 -16.15
C LEU A 158 6.70 -20.69 -17.63
N LYS A 159 5.91 -20.17 -18.59
CA LYS A 159 6.03 -20.50 -20.02
C LYS A 159 6.71 -19.44 -20.88
N THR A 160 7.07 -18.28 -20.32
CA THR A 160 7.71 -17.19 -21.08
C THR A 160 9.22 -17.24 -20.94
N ASP A 161 9.95 -16.95 -22.04
CA ASP A 161 11.38 -16.69 -21.99
C ASP A 161 11.70 -15.67 -20.89
N THR A 162 12.66 -16.00 -20.03
CA THR A 162 12.95 -15.26 -18.80
C THR A 162 13.55 -13.90 -19.13
N VAL A 163 12.72 -12.89 -19.27
CA VAL A 163 13.14 -11.49 -19.13
C VAL A 163 13.77 -11.36 -17.75
N ALA A 164 14.92 -10.70 -17.66
CA ALA A 164 15.58 -10.47 -16.39
C ALA A 164 14.61 -9.77 -15.40
N PRO A 165 14.58 -10.19 -14.12
CA PRO A 165 13.58 -9.71 -13.18
C PRO A 165 13.77 -8.21 -12.93
N THR A 166 12.64 -7.50 -12.90
CA THR A 166 12.55 -6.10 -12.48
C THR A 166 11.86 -6.04 -11.13
N LEU A 167 12.36 -5.21 -10.21
CA LEU A 167 11.66 -4.84 -8.98
C LEU A 167 11.30 -3.37 -9.08
N SER A 168 10.01 -3.05 -9.02
CA SER A 168 9.52 -1.67 -9.02
C SER A 168 8.55 -1.47 -7.87
N TYR A 169 8.75 -0.42 -7.07
CA TYR A 169 7.87 -0.05 -5.99
C TYR A 169 7.96 1.46 -5.69
N SER A 170 6.93 2.01 -5.05
CA SER A 170 6.91 3.41 -4.62
C SER A 170 6.86 3.51 -3.09
N ILE A 171 7.62 4.44 -2.54
CA ILE A 171 7.53 4.85 -1.13
C ILE A 171 6.94 6.26 -1.08
N PHE A 172 5.82 6.40 -0.39
CA PHE A 172 5.19 7.68 -0.13
C PHE A 172 5.50 8.12 1.30
N VAL A 173 6.14 9.27 1.44
CA VAL A 173 6.50 9.86 2.74
C VAL A 173 5.55 11.00 3.03
N ALA A 174 4.65 10.81 3.99
CA ALA A 174 3.70 11.84 4.39
C ALA A 174 4.44 13.09 4.90
N LYS A 175 4.06 14.26 4.39
CA LYS A 175 4.44 15.58 4.91
C LYS A 175 3.59 15.86 6.18
N ARG A 176 3.31 17.13 6.47
CA ARG A 176 2.46 17.56 7.60
C ARG A 176 0.98 17.44 7.23
N CYS A 177 0.42 16.25 7.38
CA CYS A 177 -1.00 15.98 7.09
C CYS A 177 -1.60 14.96 8.04
N MET A 178 -2.94 14.88 8.09
CA MET A 178 -3.61 13.79 8.81
C MET A 178 -3.49 12.47 8.02
N LEU A 179 -3.44 11.34 8.74
CA LEU A 179 -3.41 10.01 8.13
C LEU A 179 -4.59 9.79 7.16
N ARG A 180 -5.77 10.33 7.49
CA ARG A 180 -6.96 10.28 6.64
C ARG A 180 -6.74 10.99 5.30
N GLU A 181 -6.18 12.20 5.32
CA GLU A 181 -5.99 13.00 4.10
C GLU A 181 -4.96 12.33 3.19
N PHE A 182 -3.85 11.88 3.78
CA PHE A 182 -2.84 11.09 3.10
C PHE A 182 -3.44 9.84 2.44
N HIS A 183 -4.22 9.07 3.20
CA HIS A 183 -4.86 7.85 2.71
C HIS A 183 -5.80 8.12 1.52
N VAL A 184 -6.66 9.14 1.62
CA VAL A 184 -7.62 9.48 0.56
C VAL A 184 -6.92 9.92 -0.73
N VAL A 185 -5.88 10.75 -0.63
CA VAL A 185 -5.14 11.20 -1.82
C VAL A 185 -4.38 10.03 -2.45
N LEU A 186 -3.70 9.21 -1.65
CA LEU A 186 -3.01 8.03 -2.18
C LEU A 186 -3.95 7.02 -2.84
N HIS A 187 -5.15 6.81 -2.29
CA HIS A 187 -6.12 5.91 -2.89
C HIS A 187 -6.47 6.32 -4.32
N GLY A 188 -6.56 7.62 -4.61
CA GLY A 188 -6.79 8.13 -5.96
C GLY A 188 -5.62 7.91 -6.94
N ASN A 189 -4.40 7.66 -6.44
CA ASN A 189 -3.24 7.32 -7.27
C ASN A 189 -3.13 5.82 -7.57
N LEU A 190 -3.71 4.99 -6.70
CA LEU A 190 -3.61 3.53 -6.79
C LEU A 190 -4.81 2.91 -7.50
N TYR A 191 -5.97 3.56 -7.44
CA TYR A 191 -7.21 3.05 -8.01
C TYR A 191 -7.92 4.15 -8.79
N ASP A 192 -8.53 3.76 -9.91
CA ASP A 192 -9.42 4.65 -10.65
C ASP A 192 -10.56 5.12 -9.74
N LEU A 193 -10.87 6.40 -9.85
CA LEU A 193 -12.02 6.96 -9.17
C LEU A 193 -13.29 6.30 -9.70
N CYS A 194 -14.15 5.81 -8.81
CA CYS A 194 -15.50 5.42 -9.17
C CYS A 194 -16.20 6.60 -9.83
N THR A 195 -16.54 6.47 -11.11
CA THR A 195 -17.22 7.52 -11.88
C THR A 195 -18.70 7.65 -11.50
N THR A 196 -19.26 6.62 -10.85
CA THR A 196 -20.65 6.57 -10.41
C THR A 196 -20.74 5.93 -9.03
N ILE A 197 -21.74 6.35 -8.26
CA ILE A 197 -22.13 5.64 -7.05
C ILE A 197 -23.14 4.53 -7.39
N PRO A 198 -23.16 3.41 -6.63
CA PRO A 198 -24.27 2.45 -6.70
C PRO A 198 -25.62 3.15 -6.40
N ASP A 199 -26.73 2.52 -6.81
CA ASP A 199 -28.06 3.01 -6.42
C ASP A 199 -28.14 3.17 -4.90
N GLU A 200 -28.52 4.37 -4.42
CA GLU A 200 -28.61 4.66 -2.99
C GLU A 200 -29.54 3.69 -2.25
N ALA A 201 -30.51 3.08 -2.94
CA ALA A 201 -31.37 2.05 -2.40
C ALA A 201 -30.56 0.84 -1.88
N LEU A 202 -29.45 0.47 -2.52
CA LEU A 202 -28.60 -0.66 -2.12
C LEU A 202 -27.89 -0.42 -0.77
N ILE A 203 -27.62 0.85 -0.45
CA ILE A 203 -26.91 1.22 0.78
C ILE A 203 -27.88 1.61 1.90
N ARG A 204 -28.98 2.27 1.56
CA ARG A 204 -29.90 2.88 2.54
C ARG A 204 -31.05 1.97 2.96
N LYS A 205 -31.38 0.93 2.19
CA LYS A 205 -32.55 0.07 2.45
C LYS A 205 -32.12 -1.36 2.82
N PRO A 206 -33.01 -2.15 3.45
CA PRO A 206 -32.68 -3.50 3.93
C PRO A 206 -32.48 -4.48 2.78
N ILE A 207 -31.40 -5.25 2.81
CA ILE A 207 -31.18 -6.37 1.88
C ILE A 207 -32.13 -7.51 2.26
N TRP A 208 -32.91 -8.00 1.30
CA TRP A 208 -33.75 -9.18 1.45
C TRP A 208 -33.01 -10.38 0.88
N SER A 209 -32.73 -11.40 1.69
CA SER A 209 -32.03 -12.61 1.24
C SER A 209 -32.91 -13.83 1.39
N THR A 210 -32.98 -14.68 0.36
CA THR A 210 -33.70 -15.95 0.43
C THR A 210 -33.04 -16.91 1.42
N TRP A 211 -31.72 -16.85 1.61
CA TRP A 211 -31.01 -17.67 2.60
C TRP A 211 -31.44 -17.37 4.03
N ALA A 212 -31.53 -16.07 4.37
CA ALA A 212 -31.94 -15.64 5.71
C ALA A 212 -33.34 -16.13 6.10
N ARG A 213 -34.20 -16.40 5.11
CA ARG A 213 -35.60 -16.81 5.32
C ARG A 213 -35.83 -18.30 5.14
N TYR A 214 -35.29 -18.89 4.07
CA TYR A 214 -35.64 -20.23 3.60
C TYR A 214 -34.48 -21.22 3.65
N LEU A 215 -33.23 -20.75 3.83
CA LEU A 215 -32.00 -21.54 3.67
C LEU A 215 -31.88 -22.10 2.24
N GLU A 216 -32.08 -23.41 2.08
CA GLU A 216 -31.92 -24.14 0.81
C GLU A 216 -33.27 -24.49 0.16
N LYS A 217 -33.24 -24.99 -1.08
CA LYS A 217 -34.40 -25.49 -1.85
C LYS A 217 -35.48 -24.45 -2.13
N VAL A 218 -35.06 -23.21 -2.33
CA VAL A 218 -35.94 -22.09 -2.67
C VAL A 218 -36.51 -22.27 -4.07
N THR A 219 -37.83 -22.15 -4.22
CA THR A 219 -38.52 -22.20 -5.51
C THR A 219 -38.94 -20.80 -5.98
N GLN A 220 -39.28 -20.66 -7.26
CA GLN A 220 -39.84 -19.41 -7.78
C GLN A 220 -41.11 -18.97 -7.03
N TYR A 221 -41.94 -19.92 -6.57
CA TYR A 221 -43.13 -19.60 -5.78
C TYR A 221 -42.74 -18.92 -4.46
N ASP A 222 -41.74 -19.45 -3.76
CA ASP A 222 -41.27 -18.90 -2.48
C ASP A 222 -40.72 -17.47 -2.65
N VAL A 223 -39.97 -17.22 -3.74
CA VAL A 223 -39.44 -15.89 -4.07
C VAL A 223 -40.56 -14.88 -4.32
N LEU A 224 -41.58 -15.27 -5.11
CA LEU A 224 -42.70 -14.38 -5.44
C LEU A 224 -43.60 -14.13 -4.22
N GLU A 225 -43.85 -15.15 -3.40
CA GLU A 225 -44.56 -15.00 -2.13
C GLU A 225 -43.80 -14.04 -1.20
N PHE A 226 -42.48 -14.20 -1.07
CA PHE A 226 -41.66 -13.32 -0.25
C PHE A 226 -41.73 -11.86 -0.71
N ALA A 227 -41.62 -11.63 -2.03
CA ALA A 227 -41.77 -10.29 -2.61
C ALA A 227 -43.16 -9.70 -2.32
N GLN A 228 -44.21 -10.49 -2.45
CA GLN A 228 -45.58 -10.05 -2.17
C GLN A 228 -45.79 -9.72 -0.69
N GLU A 229 -45.18 -10.46 0.22
CA GLU A 229 -45.23 -10.15 1.65
C GLU A 229 -44.52 -8.84 2.00
N ILE A 230 -43.37 -8.56 1.39
CA ILE A 230 -42.65 -7.28 1.57
C ILE A 230 -43.58 -6.12 1.17
N LEU A 231 -44.29 -6.26 0.05
CA LEU A 231 -45.27 -5.29 -0.42
C LEU A 231 -46.44 -5.13 0.56
N ASN A 232 -47.05 -6.25 0.97
CA ASN A 232 -48.23 -6.25 1.85
C ASN A 232 -47.94 -5.66 3.24
N ASN A 233 -46.70 -5.83 3.73
CA ASN A 233 -46.25 -5.27 5.00
C ASN A 233 -45.75 -3.82 4.88
N HIS A 234 -45.83 -3.20 3.69
CA HIS A 234 -45.35 -1.85 3.43
C HIS A 234 -43.86 -1.68 3.79
N ALA A 235 -43.06 -2.74 3.63
CA ALA A 235 -41.63 -2.71 3.93
C ALA A 235 -40.83 -2.10 2.76
N PRO A 236 -39.64 -1.51 3.01
CA PRO A 236 -38.86 -0.88 1.96
C PRO A 236 -38.39 -1.86 0.87
N ILE A 237 -38.67 -1.52 -0.39
CA ILE A 237 -38.24 -2.29 -1.57
C ILE A 237 -36.85 -1.80 -2.01
N CYS A 238 -35.89 -2.73 -2.12
CA CYS A 238 -34.58 -2.48 -2.75
C CYS A 238 -34.06 -3.71 -3.52
N GLN A 239 -33.16 -4.50 -2.92
CA GLN A 239 -32.53 -5.69 -3.48
C GLN A 239 -33.12 -6.94 -2.83
N LEU A 240 -33.46 -7.92 -3.66
CA LEU A 240 -33.78 -9.29 -3.26
C LEU A 240 -32.67 -10.20 -3.82
N GLU A 241 -31.87 -10.77 -2.93
CA GLU A 241 -30.80 -11.69 -3.25
C GLU A 241 -31.34 -13.11 -3.36
N LEU A 242 -31.15 -13.70 -4.54
CA LEU A 242 -31.37 -15.13 -4.77
C LEU A 242 -30.10 -15.86 -4.38
N ASP A 243 -30.19 -16.58 -3.28
CA ASP A 243 -29.05 -17.29 -2.71
C ASP A 243 -28.85 -18.66 -3.36
N ASP A 244 -28.09 -19.51 -2.70
CA ASP A 244 -27.58 -20.77 -3.22
C ASP A 244 -28.61 -21.65 -3.95
N ASN A 245 -28.14 -22.33 -5.00
CA ASN A 245 -28.93 -23.25 -5.83
C ASN A 245 -30.10 -22.58 -6.61
N TRP A 246 -30.02 -21.27 -6.88
CA TRP A 246 -30.91 -20.58 -7.84
C TRP A 246 -30.68 -21.04 -9.28
N ALA A 247 -29.44 -21.43 -9.60
CA ALA A 247 -28.99 -21.94 -10.90
C ALA A 247 -28.99 -23.47 -10.90
N THR A 248 -29.11 -24.12 -12.07
CA THR A 248 -29.13 -25.60 -12.15
C THR A 248 -27.75 -26.18 -11.86
N GLN A 249 -26.70 -25.48 -12.27
CA GLN A 249 -25.30 -25.76 -12.02
C GLN A 249 -24.55 -24.45 -11.78
N TYR A 250 -23.61 -24.42 -10.83
CA TYR A 250 -22.83 -23.20 -10.61
C TYR A 250 -22.07 -22.77 -11.87
N GLY A 251 -22.32 -21.53 -12.30
CA GLY A 251 -21.70 -20.96 -13.48
C GLY A 251 -22.43 -21.28 -14.78
N ASP A 252 -23.56 -22.00 -14.75
CA ASP A 252 -24.52 -21.91 -15.84
C ASP A 252 -25.24 -20.56 -15.77
N PHE A 253 -25.36 -19.91 -16.92
CA PHE A 253 -26.16 -18.69 -17.09
C PHE A 253 -27.48 -19.03 -17.80
N GLU A 254 -27.91 -20.30 -17.68
CA GLU A 254 -29.18 -20.74 -18.24
C GLU A 254 -30.30 -20.31 -17.29
N VAL A 255 -31.17 -19.44 -17.83
CA VAL A 255 -32.36 -18.90 -17.16
C VAL A 255 -33.56 -19.82 -17.41
#